data_AF-A0A7S0PXF0-F1
#
_entry.id   AF-A0A7S0PXF0-F1
#
_cell.length_a   1.000
_cell.length_b   1.000
_cell.length_c   1.000
_cell.angle_alpha   90.00
_cell.angle_beta   90.00
_cell.angle_gamma   90.00
#
_symmetry.space_group_name_H-M   'P 1'
#
loop_
_entity.id
_entity.type
_entity.pdbx_description
1 polymer ?
#
loop_
_entity_poly.entity_id
_entity_poly.type
_entity_poly.pdbx_seq_one_letter_code
_entity_poly.pdbx_strand_id
1 'polypeptide(L)'
;AAPDAALEALEEQLAVAASAADVVEGTFLDVLREALEEVEEQFEEALAPEKQAVLEKGGLHVIGTNLHDSRRIDGQLKGRAGRQGDPGSTHFFLSLEDRIFRLFGADKVKGVLDFLRVSEDQPLESDSVTRVVEETQDKVERYYYELRQKLFEFDEVLAVQREQAYVSRSSSVLASPTQVREDFLLMAHETAKDILAANWPKASGAQADAQKLVAKLGQFFPELVVDQAALSGARADAEVAVLDAVDAALAAKEASLESARPGLGVEAMRYLTLVQSDLLWKAHMKNMDYVKEFSGLKAYAQQDPLQVYQTEGLRLFDVMQISLRQNTVFSYFQYQLTAPPAA
;
A
#
# COMPACT_ATOMS: atom_id res chain seq x y z
N ALA A 1 17.68 -35.08 -5.09
CA ALA A 1 16.43 -34.66 -4.43
C ALA A 1 16.43 -35.32 -3.06
N ALA A 2 17.24 -34.81 -2.14
CA ALA A 2 16.93 -33.71 -1.21
C ALA A 2 16.49 -34.33 0.14
N PRO A 3 17.44 -34.82 0.97
CA PRO A 3 17.16 -35.22 2.35
C PRO A 3 16.42 -34.13 3.14
N ASP A 4 16.59 -32.86 2.77
CA ASP A 4 15.85 -31.72 3.32
C ASP A 4 14.33 -31.82 3.11
N ALA A 5 13.86 -32.33 1.97
CA ALA A 5 12.42 -32.49 1.71
C ALA A 5 11.80 -33.61 2.55
N ALA A 6 12.59 -34.58 3.00
CA ALA A 6 12.14 -35.63 3.90
C ALA A 6 12.13 -35.16 5.37
N LEU A 7 13.04 -34.25 5.73
CA LEU A 7 13.07 -33.59 7.04
C LEU A 7 11.90 -32.62 7.20
N GLU A 8 11.64 -31.76 6.21
CA GLU A 8 10.49 -30.84 6.24
C GLU A 8 9.15 -31.61 6.33
N ALA A 9 9.01 -32.70 5.58
CA ALA A 9 7.82 -33.55 5.65
C ALA A 9 7.66 -34.23 7.02
N LEU A 10 8.76 -34.61 7.67
CA LEU A 10 8.75 -35.17 9.02
C LEU A 10 8.41 -34.09 10.07
N GLU A 11 8.93 -32.88 9.91
CA GLU A 11 8.60 -31.73 10.78
C GLU A 11 7.11 -31.38 10.70
N GLU A 12 6.53 -31.39 9.50
CA GLU A 12 5.10 -31.16 9.30
C GLU A 12 4.26 -32.26 9.98
N GLN A 13 4.67 -33.52 9.84
CA GLN A 13 4.00 -34.66 10.50
C GLN A 13 4.12 -34.61 12.03
N LEU A 14 5.29 -34.21 12.57
CA LEU A 14 5.50 -33.99 14.01
C LEU A 14 4.64 -32.84 14.53
N ALA A 15 4.53 -31.74 13.78
CA ALA A 15 3.69 -30.60 14.15
C ALA A 15 2.20 -30.99 14.20
N VAL A 16 1.74 -31.83 13.26
CA VAL A 16 0.38 -32.37 13.27
C VAL A 16 0.18 -33.32 14.45
N ALA A 17 1.13 -34.22 14.72
CA ALA A 17 1.06 -35.16 15.84
C ALA A 17 1.00 -34.45 17.20
N ALA A 18 1.79 -33.38 17.40
CA ALA A 18 1.81 -32.55 18.61
C ALA A 18 0.62 -31.58 18.74
N SER A 19 -0.24 -31.48 17.72
CA SER A 19 -1.42 -30.61 17.75
C SER A 19 -2.59 -31.26 18.46
N ALA A 20 -3.60 -30.47 18.84
CA ALA A 20 -4.87 -30.94 19.39
C ALA A 20 -5.82 -31.58 18.35
N ALA A 21 -5.33 -31.91 17.14
CA ALA A 21 -6.14 -32.54 16.10
C ALA A 21 -6.45 -34.00 16.43
N ASP A 22 -7.65 -34.45 16.05
CA ASP A 22 -8.03 -35.86 16.16
C ASP A 22 -7.15 -36.70 15.22
N VAL A 23 -6.48 -37.71 15.77
CA VAL A 23 -5.66 -38.67 15.03
C VAL A 23 -6.35 -40.02 15.07
N VAL A 24 -6.35 -40.71 13.92
CA VAL A 24 -6.95 -42.03 13.79
C VAL A 24 -6.01 -43.07 14.40
N GLU A 25 -6.57 -43.89 15.29
CA GLU A 25 -5.85 -44.99 15.94
C GLU A 25 -5.17 -45.92 14.93
N GLY A 26 -3.92 -46.32 15.20
CA GLY A 26 -3.13 -47.23 14.39
C GLY A 26 -2.49 -46.60 13.15
N THR A 27 -2.51 -45.27 13.02
CA THR A 27 -1.79 -44.54 11.98
C THR A 27 -0.36 -44.18 12.41
N PHE A 28 0.50 -43.81 11.45
CA PHE A 28 1.85 -43.34 11.76
C PHE A 28 1.87 -42.09 12.67
N LEU A 29 0.86 -41.21 12.56
CA LEU A 29 0.71 -40.04 13.41
C LEU A 29 0.37 -40.41 14.87
N ASP A 30 -0.35 -41.53 15.05
CA ASP A 30 -0.72 -42.05 16.36
C ASP A 30 0.52 -42.54 17.12
N VAL A 31 1.36 -43.33 16.44
CA VAL A 31 2.66 -43.80 16.97
C VAL A 31 3.60 -42.63 17.29
N LEU A 32 3.61 -41.58 16.46
CA LEU A 32 4.38 -40.37 16.75
C LEU A 32 3.86 -39.61 17.97
N ARG A 33 2.54 -39.55 18.16
CA ARG A 33 1.92 -38.92 19.34
C ARG A 33 2.23 -39.70 20.61
N GLU A 34 2.08 -41.03 20.59
CA GLU A 34 2.48 -41.89 21.71
C GLU A 34 3.95 -41.68 22.09
N ALA A 35 4.85 -41.63 21.10
CA ALA A 35 6.26 -41.39 21.34
C ALA A 35 6.54 -39.97 21.90
N LEU A 36 5.79 -38.95 21.46
CA LEU A 36 5.90 -37.59 22.00
C LEU A 36 5.41 -37.52 23.44
N GLU A 37 4.27 -38.15 23.76
CA GLU A 37 3.72 -38.23 25.12
C GLU A 37 4.68 -38.96 26.07
N GLU A 38 5.31 -40.07 25.62
CA GLU A 38 6.32 -40.78 26.41
C GLU A 38 7.55 -39.91 26.70
N VAL A 39 7.99 -39.13 25.71
CA VAL A 39 9.11 -38.19 25.87
C VAL A 39 8.71 -37.05 26.82
N GLU A 40 7.51 -36.48 26.67
CA GLU A 40 7.00 -35.44 27.55
C GLU A 40 6.93 -35.92 28.99
N GLU A 41 6.42 -37.13 29.26
CA GLU A 41 6.36 -37.71 30.60
C GLU A 41 7.75 -37.87 31.23
N GLN A 42 8.74 -38.37 30.46
CA GLN A 42 10.13 -38.49 30.93
C GLN A 42 10.73 -37.13 31.30
N PHE A 43 10.48 -36.09 30.49
CA PHE A 43 10.97 -34.74 30.77
C PHE A 43 10.20 -34.07 31.91
N GLU A 44 8.89 -34.32 32.05
CA GLU A 44 8.11 -33.82 33.18
C GLU A 44 8.64 -34.37 34.50
N GLU A 45 8.94 -35.66 34.58
CA GLU A 45 9.53 -36.27 35.78
C GLU A 45 10.94 -35.71 36.07
N ALA A 46 11.76 -35.56 35.03
CA ALA A 46 13.11 -35.02 35.16
C ALA A 46 13.14 -33.53 35.57
N LEU A 47 12.18 -32.72 35.09
CA LEU A 47 12.11 -31.27 35.33
C LEU A 47 11.28 -30.91 36.58
N ALA A 48 10.42 -31.81 37.07
CA ALA A 48 9.65 -31.62 38.29
C ALA A 48 10.48 -31.13 39.50
N PRO A 49 11.65 -31.70 39.83
CA PRO A 49 12.47 -31.22 40.95
C PRO A 49 13.02 -29.80 40.72
N GLU A 50 13.44 -29.48 39.49
CA GLU A 50 13.93 -28.13 39.16
C GLU A 50 12.79 -27.11 39.21
N LYS A 51 11.62 -27.45 38.65
CA LYS A 51 10.41 -26.64 38.72
C LYS A 51 10.05 -26.32 40.17
N GLN A 52 9.99 -27.33 41.04
CA GLN A 52 9.69 -27.13 42.45
C GLN A 52 10.74 -26.24 43.14
N ALA A 53 12.03 -26.45 42.88
CA ALA A 53 13.10 -25.62 43.43
C ALA A 53 13.02 -24.15 42.97
N VAL A 54 12.59 -23.89 41.74
CA VAL A 54 12.38 -22.53 41.22
C VAL A 54 11.15 -21.89 41.87
N LEU A 55 10.04 -22.62 42.00
CA LEU A 55 8.83 -22.13 42.67
C LEU A 55 9.10 -21.75 44.13
N GLU A 56 9.86 -22.57 44.85
CA GLU A 56 10.28 -22.30 46.23
C GLU A 56 11.17 -21.06 46.39
N LYS A 57 11.94 -20.72 45.34
CA LYS A 57 12.75 -19.48 45.30
C LYS A 57 11.95 -18.24 44.90
N GLY A 58 10.63 -18.36 44.74
CA GLY A 58 9.74 -17.24 44.34
C GLY A 58 9.55 -17.10 42.83
N GLY A 59 9.97 -18.09 42.05
CA GLY A 59 9.76 -18.18 40.61
C GLY A 59 10.57 -17.18 39.79
N LEU A 60 10.07 -16.85 38.59
CA LEU A 60 10.79 -15.98 37.66
C LEU A 60 10.82 -14.54 38.17
N HIS A 61 12.02 -13.97 38.29
CA HIS A 61 12.23 -12.55 38.55
C HIS A 61 12.56 -11.81 37.25
N VAL A 62 11.71 -10.86 36.86
CA VAL A 62 11.90 -10.06 35.65
C VAL A 62 12.39 -8.66 36.03
N ILE A 63 13.54 -8.29 35.49
CA ILE A 63 14.15 -6.98 35.69
C ILE A 63 13.99 -6.14 34.43
N GLY A 64 13.22 -5.06 34.52
CA GLY A 64 13.16 -4.02 33.50
C GLY A 64 14.25 -2.99 33.74
N THR A 65 15.10 -2.73 32.75
CA THR A 65 16.20 -1.77 32.85
C THR A 65 15.86 -0.38 32.33
N ASN A 66 14.71 -0.25 31.66
CA ASN A 66 14.17 0.95 31.05
C ASN A 66 12.66 0.78 30.87
N LEU A 67 11.96 1.89 30.58
CA LEU A 67 10.61 1.84 30.03
C LEU A 67 10.64 1.83 28.50
N HIS A 68 9.68 1.11 27.92
CA HIS A 68 9.40 1.21 26.50
C HIS A 68 8.49 2.41 26.21
N ASP A 69 8.48 2.81 24.94
CA ASP A 69 7.59 3.86 24.41
C ASP A 69 6.09 3.51 24.55
N SER A 70 5.75 2.27 24.92
CA SER A 70 4.39 1.85 25.22
C SER A 70 4.31 0.95 26.45
N ARG A 71 3.33 1.24 27.31
CA ARG A 71 2.93 0.45 28.48
C ARG A 71 2.60 -0.99 28.13
N ARG A 72 2.05 -1.23 26.94
CA ARG A 72 1.71 -2.58 26.49
C ARG A 72 2.95 -3.48 26.44
N ILE A 73 4.08 -2.95 25.97
CA ILE A 73 5.34 -3.72 25.84
C ILE A 73 5.92 -4.00 27.23
N ASP A 74 5.87 -3.01 28.12
CA ASP A 74 6.28 -3.21 29.51
C ASP A 74 5.36 -4.22 30.23
N GLY A 75 4.05 -4.18 29.95
CA GLY A 75 3.08 -5.16 30.43
C GLY A 75 3.37 -6.58 29.92
N GLN A 76 3.82 -6.72 28.67
CA GLN A 76 4.27 -8.00 28.11
C GLN A 76 5.53 -8.53 28.81
N LEU A 77 6.49 -7.65 29.13
CA LEU A 77 7.68 -8.02 29.89
C LEU A 77 7.29 -8.47 31.30
N LYS A 78 6.44 -7.70 31.99
CA LYS A 78 5.89 -8.05 33.32
C LYS A 78 5.19 -9.40 33.30
N GLY A 79 4.36 -9.64 32.29
CA GLY A 79 3.60 -10.88 32.11
C GLY A 79 4.43 -12.11 31.76
N ARG A 80 5.77 -12.00 31.63
CA ARG A 80 6.66 -13.17 31.55
C ARG A 80 6.76 -13.90 32.89
N ALA A 81 6.67 -13.18 34.00
CA ALA A 81 6.60 -13.76 35.34
C ALA A 81 5.16 -14.16 35.69
N GLY A 82 5.01 -15.12 36.60
CA GLY A 82 3.72 -15.52 37.16
C GLY A 82 2.72 -16.13 36.17
N ARG A 83 3.21 -16.87 35.17
CA ARG A 83 2.35 -17.61 34.23
C ARG A 83 1.58 -18.70 34.98
N GLN A 84 0.33 -18.93 34.59
CA GLN A 84 -0.54 -19.96 35.19
C GLN A 84 -0.68 -19.91 36.72
N GLY A 85 -0.47 -18.73 37.33
CA GLY A 85 -0.55 -18.56 38.78
C GLY A 85 0.74 -18.92 39.53
N ASP A 86 1.83 -19.21 38.83
CA ASP A 86 3.14 -19.41 39.45
C ASP A 86 3.58 -18.17 40.27
N PRO A 87 4.37 -18.33 41.33
CA PRO A 87 5.07 -17.21 41.96
C PRO A 87 6.00 -16.55 40.95
N GLY A 88 6.14 -15.24 41.07
CA GLY A 88 7.02 -14.46 40.22
C GLY A 88 7.06 -13.02 40.69
N SER A 89 8.10 -12.31 40.30
CA SER A 89 8.25 -10.90 40.66
C SER A 89 8.79 -10.09 39.49
N THR A 90 8.42 -8.82 39.46
CA THR A 90 8.85 -7.90 38.41
C THR A 90 9.33 -6.62 39.08
N HIS A 91 10.48 -6.09 38.65
CA HIS A 91 11.03 -4.85 39.18
C HIS A 91 11.63 -4.02 38.05
N PHE A 92 11.33 -2.73 38.00
CA PHE A 92 11.83 -1.82 36.96
C PHE A 92 12.79 -0.82 37.60
N PHE A 93 14.02 -0.80 37.11
CA PHE A 93 15.01 0.22 37.44
C PHE A 93 15.01 1.26 36.34
N LEU A 94 14.76 2.52 36.73
CA LEU A 94 14.67 3.64 35.80
C LEU A 94 15.67 4.71 36.21
N SER A 95 16.26 5.37 35.22
CA SER A 95 17.06 6.56 35.41
C SER A 95 16.35 7.77 34.82
N LEU A 96 16.46 8.91 35.50
CA LEU A 96 15.97 10.20 34.97
C LEU A 96 16.75 10.63 33.71
N GLU A 97 17.90 10.00 33.44
CA GLU A 97 18.68 10.18 32.21
C GLU A 97 18.25 9.26 31.06
N ASP A 98 17.25 8.39 31.25
CA ASP A 98 16.77 7.51 30.18
C ASP A 98 16.18 8.33 29.03
N ARG A 99 16.25 7.76 27.83
CA ARG A 99 15.86 8.44 26.58
C ARG A 99 14.42 8.97 26.63
N ILE A 100 13.50 8.22 27.22
CA ILE A 100 12.08 8.58 27.33
C ILE A 100 11.90 9.91 28.10
N PHE A 101 12.65 10.07 29.20
CA PHE A 101 12.62 11.26 30.05
C PHE A 101 13.33 12.44 29.39
N ARG A 102 14.48 12.20 28.74
CA ARG A 102 15.19 13.25 28.01
C ARG A 102 14.38 13.84 26.85
N LEU A 103 13.63 13.01 26.13
CA LEU A 103 12.85 13.46 24.97
C LEU A 103 11.50 14.06 25.34
N PHE A 104 10.81 13.51 26.36
CA PHE A 104 9.40 13.88 26.63
C PHE A 104 9.16 14.50 28.00
N GLY A 105 10.09 14.34 28.95
CA GLY A 105 9.95 14.71 30.36
C GLY A 105 10.96 15.74 30.89
N ALA A 106 11.81 16.31 30.04
CA ALA A 106 12.94 17.16 30.43
C ALA A 106 12.60 18.25 31.47
N ASP A 107 11.49 18.97 31.28
CA ASP A 107 11.09 20.06 32.17
C ASP A 107 10.61 19.55 33.56
N LYS A 108 9.90 18.42 33.59
CA LYS A 108 9.35 17.85 34.83
C LYS A 108 10.43 17.14 35.65
N VAL A 109 11.31 16.44 34.97
CA VAL A 109 12.43 15.71 35.55
C VAL A 109 13.41 16.65 36.24
N LYS A 110 13.72 17.79 35.60
CA LYS A 110 14.58 18.82 36.18
C LYS A 110 14.00 19.41 37.47
N GLY A 111 12.68 19.68 37.50
CA GLY A 111 12.01 20.18 38.70
C GLY A 111 12.05 19.20 39.89
N VAL A 112 12.00 17.90 39.62
CA VAL A 112 12.12 16.86 40.65
C VAL A 112 13.55 16.77 41.19
N LEU A 113 14.56 16.82 40.32
CA LEU A 113 15.98 16.83 40.70
C LEU A 113 16.33 18.06 41.56
N ASP A 114 15.87 19.25 41.14
CA ASP A 114 16.10 20.51 41.84
C ASP A 114 15.44 20.54 43.24
N PHE A 115 14.26 19.91 43.37
CA PHE A 115 13.49 19.88 44.61
C PHE A 115 14.06 18.90 45.64
N LEU A 116 14.41 17.69 45.21
CA LEU A 116 14.73 16.61 46.14
C LEU A 116 16.17 16.69 46.69
N ARG A 117 17.08 17.45 46.06
CA ARG A 117 18.51 17.60 46.49
C ARG A 117 19.14 16.26 46.91
N VAL A 118 18.82 15.18 46.19
CA VAL A 118 19.19 13.81 46.60
C VAL A 118 20.61 13.51 46.15
N SER A 119 21.34 12.75 46.96
CA SER A 119 22.59 12.10 46.54
C SER A 119 22.32 11.13 45.38
N GLU A 120 23.21 11.09 44.38
CA GLU A 120 23.07 10.30 43.14
C GLU A 120 22.81 8.80 43.37
N ASP A 121 23.18 8.26 44.54
CA ASP A 121 23.15 6.83 44.83
C ASP A 121 21.89 6.35 45.58
N GLN A 122 20.93 7.23 45.89
CA GLN A 122 19.72 6.84 46.64
C GLN A 122 18.52 6.58 45.71
N PRO A 123 17.83 5.43 45.84
CA PRO A 123 16.59 5.17 45.13
C PRO A 123 15.52 6.23 45.42
N LEU A 124 14.90 6.74 44.36
CA LEU A 124 13.83 7.73 44.45
C LEU A 124 12.47 7.03 44.54
N GLU A 125 12.03 6.75 45.76
CA GLU A 125 10.73 6.14 46.02
C GLU A 125 9.75 7.20 46.52
N SER A 126 9.05 7.86 45.60
CA SER A 126 7.95 8.76 45.95
C SER A 126 6.81 8.71 44.94
N ASP A 127 5.58 8.82 45.43
CA ASP A 127 4.38 8.85 44.59
C ASP A 127 4.40 9.99 43.56
N SER A 128 5.14 11.06 43.84
CA SER A 128 5.32 12.17 42.89
C SER A 128 6.24 11.80 41.73
N VAL A 129 7.32 11.06 41.98
CA VAL A 129 8.20 10.55 40.92
C VAL A 129 7.46 9.52 40.06
N THR A 130 6.74 8.58 40.69
CA THR A 130 5.94 7.58 39.97
C THR A 130 4.92 8.24 39.04
N ARG A 131 4.21 9.29 39.48
CA ARG A 131 3.29 10.05 38.63
C ARG A 131 3.97 10.70 37.43
N VAL A 132 5.15 11.28 37.60
CA VAL A 132 5.92 11.87 36.49
C VAL A 132 6.32 10.81 35.47
N VAL A 133 6.68 9.61 35.94
CA VAL A 133 6.98 8.46 35.09
C VAL A 133 5.75 8.06 34.25
N GLU A 134 4.60 7.88 34.90
CA GLU A 134 3.35 7.51 34.24
C GLU A 134 2.90 8.55 33.20
N GLU A 135 2.92 9.84 33.57
CA GLU A 135 2.54 10.95 32.69
C GLU A 135 3.48 11.08 31.48
N THR A 136 4.77 10.85 31.67
CA THR A 136 5.75 10.89 30.57
C THR A 136 5.47 9.77 29.59
N GLN A 137 5.18 8.57 30.10
CA GLN A 137 4.85 7.42 29.27
C GLN A 137 3.52 7.63 28.50
N ASP A 138 2.49 8.17 29.14
CA ASP A 138 1.22 8.55 28.47
C ASP A 138 1.46 9.56 27.33
N LYS A 139 2.34 10.53 27.55
CA LYS A 139 2.69 11.53 26.53
C LYS A 139 3.40 10.89 25.34
N VAL A 140 4.29 9.93 25.58
CA VAL A 140 4.99 9.19 24.52
C VAL A 140 4.01 8.36 23.71
N GLU A 141 3.11 7.63 24.37
CA GLU A 141 2.08 6.84 23.69
C GLU A 141 1.16 7.72 22.84
N ARG A 142 0.72 8.86 23.37
CA ARG A 142 -0.10 9.83 22.64
C ARG A 142 0.63 10.38 21.42
N TYR A 143 1.90 10.75 21.58
CA TYR A 143 2.73 11.24 20.47
C TYR A 143 2.82 10.22 19.32
N TYR A 144 3.12 8.96 19.62
CA TYR A 144 3.18 7.92 18.60
C TYR A 144 1.81 7.53 18.05
N TYR A 145 0.75 7.65 18.84
CA TYR A 145 -0.62 7.47 18.38
C TYR A 145 -0.97 8.55 17.33
N GLU A 146 -0.76 9.83 17.64
CA GLU A 146 -1.00 10.94 16.72
C GLU A 146 -0.14 10.83 15.45
N LEU A 147 1.13 10.43 15.59
CA LEU A 147 2.01 10.19 14.44
C LEU A 147 1.44 9.09 13.52
N ARG A 148 1.00 7.96 14.10
CA ARG A 148 0.40 6.86 13.34
C ARG A 148 -0.92 7.26 12.70
N GLN A 149 -1.75 8.02 13.41
CA GLN A 149 -2.99 8.56 12.87
C GLN A 149 -2.70 9.43 11.64
N LYS A 150 -1.76 10.37 11.73
CA LYS A 150 -1.36 11.19 10.57
C LYS A 150 -0.84 10.31 9.43
N LEU A 151 0.04 9.35 9.70
CA LEU A 151 0.53 8.44 8.65
C LEU A 151 -0.62 7.67 7.97
N PHE A 152 -1.61 7.23 8.74
CA PHE A 152 -2.80 6.58 8.23
C PHE A 152 -3.65 7.51 7.34
N GLU A 153 -3.89 8.74 7.77
CA GLU A 153 -4.66 9.74 6.99
C GLU A 153 -4.01 10.01 5.62
N PHE A 154 -2.67 10.09 5.56
CA PHE A 154 -1.96 10.23 4.28
C PHE A 154 -2.03 8.97 3.41
N ASP A 155 -1.98 7.78 4.01
CA ASP A 155 -2.10 6.53 3.27
C ASP A 155 -3.53 6.32 2.75
N GLU A 156 -4.57 6.74 3.47
CA GLU A 156 -5.97 6.64 3.06
C GLU A 156 -6.22 7.29 1.69
N VAL A 157 -5.63 8.46 1.45
CA VAL A 157 -5.70 9.14 0.14
C VAL A 157 -5.10 8.29 -0.97
N LEU A 158 -3.93 7.68 -0.73
CA LEU A 158 -3.29 6.78 -1.69
C LEU A 158 -4.03 5.47 -1.83
N ALA A 159 -4.66 4.97 -0.77
CA ALA A 159 -5.38 3.71 -0.76
C ALA A 159 -6.57 3.77 -1.73
N VAL A 160 -7.34 4.86 -1.72
CA VAL A 160 -8.45 5.08 -2.67
C VAL A 160 -7.96 5.08 -4.12
N GLN A 161 -6.89 5.81 -4.41
CA GLN A 161 -6.31 5.87 -5.75
C GLN A 161 -5.77 4.50 -6.21
N ARG A 162 -5.11 3.79 -5.29
CA ARG A 162 -4.54 2.46 -5.50
C ARG A 162 -5.62 1.43 -5.77
N GLU A 163 -6.71 1.46 -5.02
CA GLU A 163 -7.88 0.60 -5.25
C GLU A 163 -8.41 0.79 -6.67
N GLN A 164 -8.64 2.04 -7.09
CA GLN A 164 -9.10 2.32 -8.45
C GLN A 164 -8.12 1.85 -9.53
N ALA A 165 -6.82 2.11 -9.35
CA ALA A 165 -5.79 1.64 -10.27
C ALA A 165 -5.75 0.11 -10.37
N TYR A 166 -5.88 -0.59 -9.24
CA TYR A 166 -5.85 -2.05 -9.19
C TYR A 166 -7.11 -2.68 -9.76
N VAL A 167 -8.28 -2.08 -9.52
CA VAL A 167 -9.54 -2.51 -10.13
C VAL A 167 -9.47 -2.33 -11.65
N SER A 168 -9.05 -1.16 -12.15
CA SER A 168 -8.90 -0.90 -13.59
C SER A 168 -7.89 -1.84 -14.26
N ARG A 169 -6.79 -2.13 -13.58
CA ARG A 169 -5.79 -3.09 -14.07
C ARG A 169 -6.35 -4.51 -14.08
N SER A 170 -7.00 -4.94 -13.00
CA SER A 170 -7.60 -6.28 -12.88
C SER A 170 -8.72 -6.49 -13.91
N SER A 171 -9.58 -5.49 -14.11
CA SER A 171 -10.63 -5.54 -15.13
C SER A 171 -10.04 -5.69 -16.52
N SER A 172 -8.97 -4.94 -16.85
CA SER A 172 -8.28 -5.07 -18.15
C SER A 172 -7.67 -6.47 -18.37
N VAL A 173 -7.18 -7.13 -17.31
CA VAL A 173 -6.62 -8.48 -17.38
C VAL A 173 -7.71 -9.54 -17.56
N LEU A 174 -8.80 -9.45 -16.79
CA LEU A 174 -9.86 -10.45 -16.73
C LEU A 174 -10.95 -10.24 -17.79
N ALA A 175 -10.99 -9.08 -18.42
CA ALA A 175 -11.98 -8.72 -19.43
C ALA A 175 -12.02 -9.73 -20.59
N SER A 176 -13.23 -9.95 -21.12
CA SER A 176 -13.41 -10.67 -22.38
C SER A 176 -12.86 -9.84 -23.54
N PRO A 177 -12.55 -10.45 -24.70
CA PRO A 177 -12.10 -9.71 -25.88
C PRO A 177 -13.05 -8.57 -26.28
N THR A 178 -14.36 -8.80 -26.19
CA THR A 178 -15.40 -7.79 -26.49
C THR A 178 -15.33 -6.62 -25.52
N GLN A 179 -15.21 -6.88 -24.21
CA GLN A 179 -15.14 -5.83 -23.21
C GLN A 179 -13.89 -4.95 -23.38
N VAL A 180 -12.73 -5.56 -23.66
CA VAL A 180 -11.49 -4.80 -23.93
C VAL A 180 -11.68 -3.84 -25.10
N ARG A 181 -12.36 -4.29 -26.17
CA ARG A 181 -12.64 -3.45 -27.32
C ARG A 181 -13.59 -2.30 -26.99
N GLU A 182 -14.66 -2.56 -26.24
CA GLU A 182 -15.61 -1.53 -25.80
C GLU A 182 -14.95 -0.49 -24.90
N ASP A 183 -14.15 -0.93 -23.92
CA ASP A 183 -13.40 -0.04 -23.01
C ASP A 183 -12.40 0.81 -23.80
N PHE A 184 -11.70 0.22 -24.77
CA PHE A 184 -10.79 0.95 -25.64
C PHE A 184 -11.51 1.96 -26.53
N LEU A 185 -12.69 1.61 -27.04
CA LEU A 185 -13.48 2.53 -27.86
C LEU A 185 -13.93 3.75 -27.05
N LEU A 186 -14.38 3.55 -25.81
CA LEU A 186 -14.69 4.64 -24.88
C LEU A 186 -13.47 5.55 -24.67
N MET A 187 -12.29 4.95 -24.45
CA MET A 187 -11.03 5.68 -24.34
C MET A 187 -10.70 6.51 -25.58
N ALA A 188 -10.93 5.96 -26.78
CA ALA A 188 -10.69 6.66 -28.05
C ALA A 188 -11.67 7.83 -28.24
N HIS A 189 -12.96 7.62 -27.95
CA HIS A 189 -14.00 8.65 -28.02
C HIS A 189 -13.71 9.81 -27.07
N GLU A 190 -13.42 9.53 -25.80
CA GLU A 190 -13.07 10.57 -24.82
C GLU A 190 -11.82 11.34 -25.23
N THR A 191 -10.79 10.65 -25.77
CA THR A 191 -9.59 11.32 -26.30
C THR A 191 -9.93 12.26 -27.44
N ALA A 192 -10.78 11.84 -28.38
CA ALA A 192 -11.20 12.69 -29.49
C ALA A 192 -12.02 13.90 -29.01
N LYS A 193 -12.91 13.70 -28.03
CA LYS A 193 -13.68 14.78 -27.39
C LYS A 193 -12.78 15.78 -26.67
N ASP A 194 -11.75 15.32 -25.97
CA ASP A 194 -10.76 16.19 -25.31
C ASP A 194 -10.02 17.06 -26.34
N ILE A 195 -9.57 16.45 -27.44
CA ILE A 195 -8.89 17.16 -28.54
C ILE A 195 -9.82 18.21 -29.15
N LEU A 196 -11.07 17.83 -29.44
CA LEU A 196 -12.08 18.73 -29.99
C LEU A 196 -12.34 19.90 -29.03
N ALA A 197 -12.61 19.61 -27.76
CA ALA A 197 -12.91 20.62 -26.73
C ALA A 197 -11.75 21.59 -26.51
N ALA A 198 -10.50 21.10 -26.49
CA ALA A 198 -9.31 21.92 -26.29
C ALA A 198 -9.03 22.86 -27.47
N ASN A 199 -9.48 22.51 -28.68
CA ASN A 199 -9.25 23.29 -29.90
C ASN A 199 -10.51 24.02 -30.41
N TRP A 200 -11.65 23.87 -29.73
CA TRP A 200 -12.89 24.56 -30.07
C TRP A 200 -12.84 26.04 -29.63
N PRO A 201 -13.34 27.00 -30.45
CA PRO A 201 -13.38 28.40 -30.06
C PRO A 201 -14.20 28.63 -28.79
N LYS A 202 -13.65 29.40 -27.84
CA LYS A 202 -14.39 29.81 -26.62
C LYS A 202 -15.36 30.97 -26.88
N ALA A 203 -15.12 31.75 -27.93
CA ALA A 203 -15.96 32.89 -28.28
C ALA A 203 -17.24 32.41 -28.99
N SER A 204 -18.40 32.89 -28.53
CA SER A 204 -19.68 32.57 -29.14
C SER A 204 -19.73 33.05 -30.60
N GLY A 205 -20.12 32.17 -31.53
CA GLY A 205 -20.23 32.47 -32.96
C GLY A 205 -18.92 32.39 -33.77
N ALA A 206 -17.77 32.13 -33.13
CA ALA A 206 -16.53 31.87 -33.85
C ALA A 206 -16.53 30.44 -34.43
N GLN A 207 -16.15 30.31 -35.70
CA GLN A 207 -16.00 29.00 -36.35
C GLN A 207 -14.68 28.35 -35.96
N ALA A 208 -14.72 27.03 -35.81
CA ALA A 208 -13.51 26.25 -35.54
C ALA A 208 -12.62 26.18 -36.79
N ASP A 209 -11.32 26.16 -36.58
CA ASP A 209 -10.36 25.91 -37.66
C ASP A 209 -10.35 24.40 -37.97
N ALA A 210 -11.15 24.01 -38.97
CA ALA A 210 -11.29 22.62 -39.39
C ALA A 210 -9.94 21.99 -39.77
N GLN A 211 -9.07 22.72 -40.47
CA GLN A 211 -7.77 22.20 -40.89
C GLN A 211 -6.87 21.91 -39.69
N LYS A 212 -6.85 22.81 -38.71
CA LYS A 212 -6.12 22.60 -37.46
C LYS A 212 -6.67 21.42 -36.66
N LEU A 213 -7.99 21.27 -36.58
CA LEU A 213 -8.64 20.16 -35.89
C LEU A 213 -8.30 18.82 -36.53
N VAL A 214 -8.40 18.71 -37.86
CA VAL A 214 -8.00 17.50 -38.61
C VAL A 214 -6.53 17.18 -38.35
N ALA A 215 -5.64 18.19 -38.40
CA ALA A 215 -4.22 17.97 -38.14
C ALA A 215 -3.96 17.46 -36.71
N LYS A 216 -4.71 17.95 -35.70
CA LYS A 216 -4.58 17.52 -34.30
C LYS A 216 -5.14 16.13 -34.06
N LEU A 217 -6.30 15.81 -34.62
CA LEU A 217 -6.87 14.46 -34.58
C LEU A 217 -5.94 13.48 -35.30
N GLY A 218 -5.39 13.86 -36.45
CA GLY A 218 -4.44 13.04 -37.22
C GLY A 218 -3.15 12.68 -36.48
N GLN A 219 -2.74 13.44 -35.45
CA GLN A 219 -1.60 13.08 -34.60
C GLN A 219 -1.89 11.82 -33.77
N PHE A 220 -3.14 11.66 -33.32
CA PHE A 220 -3.59 10.51 -32.54
C PHE A 220 -4.16 9.39 -33.42
N PHE A 221 -4.81 9.76 -34.52
CA PHE A 221 -5.51 8.86 -35.43
C PHE A 221 -5.03 9.10 -36.87
N PRO A 222 -3.87 8.53 -37.29
CA PRO A 222 -3.24 8.87 -38.57
C PRO A 222 -4.09 8.63 -39.82
N GLU A 223 -4.98 7.65 -39.80
CA GLU A 223 -5.86 7.27 -40.91
C GLU A 223 -7.28 7.83 -40.76
N LEU A 224 -7.49 8.75 -39.83
CA LEU A 224 -8.80 9.33 -39.59
C LEU A 224 -9.21 10.26 -40.74
N VAL A 225 -10.35 9.95 -41.33
CA VAL A 225 -10.99 10.77 -42.37
C VAL A 225 -12.25 11.38 -41.78
N VAL A 226 -12.26 12.70 -41.64
CA VAL A 226 -13.43 13.44 -41.15
C VAL A 226 -13.79 14.54 -42.14
N ASP A 227 -15.08 14.78 -42.33
CA ASP A 227 -15.56 15.84 -43.19
C ASP A 227 -15.28 17.21 -42.58
N GLN A 228 -14.44 18.02 -43.25
CA GLN A 228 -14.10 19.36 -42.80
C GLN A 228 -15.29 20.32 -42.79
N ALA A 229 -16.31 20.07 -43.61
CA ALA A 229 -17.53 20.86 -43.61
C ALA A 229 -18.29 20.69 -42.28
N ALA A 230 -18.35 19.47 -41.74
CA ALA A 230 -18.96 19.19 -40.45
C ALA A 230 -18.22 19.87 -39.28
N LEU A 231 -16.90 19.99 -39.37
CA LEU A 231 -16.06 20.66 -38.35
C LEU A 231 -16.23 22.19 -38.32
N SER A 232 -16.76 22.78 -39.38
CA SER A 232 -16.97 24.24 -39.49
C SER A 232 -18.36 24.67 -39.01
N GLY A 233 -19.23 23.70 -38.69
CA GLY A 233 -20.62 23.89 -38.27
C GLY A 233 -20.81 24.02 -36.76
N ALA A 234 -21.92 23.48 -36.25
CA ALA A 234 -22.18 23.46 -34.82
C ALA A 234 -21.29 22.43 -34.11
N ARG A 235 -20.94 22.71 -32.84
CA ARG A 235 -20.08 21.81 -32.05
C ARG A 235 -20.65 20.41 -31.92
N ALA A 236 -21.96 20.28 -31.74
CA ALA A 236 -22.62 18.99 -31.59
C ALA A 236 -22.47 18.13 -32.86
N ASP A 237 -22.65 18.74 -34.04
CA ASP A 237 -22.50 18.06 -35.33
C ASP A 237 -21.05 17.65 -35.58
N ALA A 238 -20.10 18.53 -35.24
CA ALA A 238 -18.67 18.23 -35.30
C ALA A 238 -18.27 17.08 -34.37
N GLU A 239 -18.83 17.03 -33.16
CA GLU A 239 -18.58 15.94 -32.21
C GLU A 239 -19.07 14.61 -32.76
N VAL A 240 -20.31 14.54 -33.26
CA VAL A 240 -20.84 13.32 -33.89
C VAL A 240 -19.98 12.88 -35.06
N ALA A 241 -19.64 13.79 -35.98
CA ALA A 241 -18.81 13.47 -37.14
C ALA A 241 -17.40 12.96 -36.75
N VAL A 242 -16.80 13.49 -35.69
CA VAL A 242 -15.51 13.03 -35.19
C VAL A 242 -15.62 11.64 -34.56
N LEU A 243 -16.67 11.37 -33.79
CA LEU A 243 -16.87 10.05 -33.16
C LEU A 243 -17.11 8.96 -34.22
N ASP A 244 -17.94 9.23 -35.22
CA ASP A 244 -18.17 8.32 -36.35
C ASP A 244 -16.87 8.05 -37.13
N ALA A 245 -16.04 9.08 -37.31
CA ALA A 245 -14.74 8.95 -37.95
C ALA A 245 -13.74 8.12 -37.11
N VAL A 246 -13.78 8.24 -35.78
CA VAL A 246 -12.98 7.42 -34.87
C VAL A 246 -13.43 5.95 -34.92
N ASP A 247 -14.73 5.68 -34.96
CA ASP A 247 -15.27 4.33 -35.10
C ASP A 247 -14.78 3.66 -36.39
N ALA A 248 -14.86 4.39 -37.50
CA ALA A 248 -14.38 3.92 -38.79
C ALA A 248 -12.85 3.69 -38.79
N ALA A 249 -12.08 4.61 -38.19
CA ALA A 249 -10.63 4.47 -38.09
C ALA A 249 -10.22 3.28 -37.21
N LEU A 250 -10.94 3.06 -36.10
CA LEU A 250 -10.72 1.89 -35.25
C LEU A 250 -11.00 0.60 -36.00
N ALA A 251 -12.15 0.51 -36.67
CA ALA A 251 -12.51 -0.68 -37.45
C ALA A 251 -11.50 -0.98 -38.56
N ALA A 252 -11.00 0.05 -39.26
CA ALA A 252 -9.96 -0.10 -40.26
C ALA A 252 -8.64 -0.61 -39.66
N LYS A 253 -8.21 -0.05 -38.52
CA LYS A 253 -7.01 -0.47 -37.81
C LYS A 253 -7.12 -1.92 -37.31
N GLU A 254 -8.26 -2.27 -36.73
CA GLU A 254 -8.57 -3.63 -36.28
C GLU A 254 -8.49 -4.62 -37.44
N ALA A 255 -9.14 -4.31 -38.58
CA ALA A 255 -9.10 -5.17 -39.76
C ALA A 255 -7.68 -5.37 -40.30
N SER A 256 -6.86 -4.30 -40.31
CA SER A 256 -5.45 -4.40 -40.68
C SER A 256 -4.67 -5.35 -39.77
N LEU A 257 -4.84 -5.25 -38.45
CA LEU A 257 -4.14 -6.10 -37.49
C LEU A 257 -4.64 -7.55 -37.53
N GLU A 258 -5.95 -7.75 -37.70
CA GLU A 258 -6.58 -9.07 -37.81
C GLU A 258 -6.09 -9.82 -39.06
N SER A 259 -5.93 -9.10 -40.18
CA SER A 259 -5.39 -9.67 -41.42
C SER A 259 -3.95 -10.17 -41.29
N ALA A 260 -3.18 -9.57 -40.37
CA ALA A 260 -1.81 -9.98 -40.11
C ALA A 260 -1.72 -11.13 -39.11
N ARG A 261 -2.54 -11.09 -38.05
CA ARG A 261 -2.69 -12.20 -37.10
C ARG A 261 -4.05 -12.12 -36.41
N PRO A 262 -4.84 -13.22 -36.43
CA PRO A 262 -6.12 -13.24 -35.75
C PRO A 262 -6.01 -12.91 -34.25
N GLY A 263 -6.89 -12.02 -33.76
CA GLY A 263 -6.94 -11.57 -32.37
C GLY A 263 -5.86 -10.54 -31.95
N LEU A 264 -4.95 -10.16 -32.84
CA LEU A 264 -3.85 -9.24 -32.51
C LEU A 264 -4.35 -7.85 -32.10
N GLY A 265 -5.42 -7.35 -32.71
CA GLY A 265 -5.97 -6.04 -32.38
C GLY A 265 -6.33 -5.92 -30.90
N VAL A 266 -7.12 -6.87 -30.40
CA VAL A 266 -7.56 -6.89 -28.99
C VAL A 266 -6.40 -7.18 -28.05
N GLU A 267 -5.49 -8.08 -28.42
CA GLU A 267 -4.30 -8.36 -27.60
C GLU A 267 -3.40 -7.12 -27.47
N ALA A 268 -3.21 -6.37 -28.56
CA ALA A 268 -2.46 -5.11 -28.55
C ALA A 268 -3.15 -4.05 -27.69
N MET A 269 -4.47 -3.88 -27.78
CA MET A 269 -5.23 -2.98 -26.89
C MET A 269 -4.97 -3.33 -25.42
N ARG A 270 -5.17 -4.60 -25.05
CA ARG A 270 -4.95 -5.06 -23.67
C ARG A 270 -3.52 -4.83 -23.20
N TYR A 271 -2.54 -5.26 -24.01
CA TYR A 271 -1.12 -5.14 -23.69
C TYR A 271 -0.72 -3.67 -23.48
N LEU A 272 -1.11 -2.79 -24.41
CA LEU A 272 -0.77 -1.37 -24.34
C LEU A 272 -1.43 -0.70 -23.12
N THR A 273 -2.71 -0.99 -22.85
CA THR A 273 -3.40 -0.48 -21.65
C THR A 273 -2.65 -0.88 -20.39
N LEU A 274 -2.25 -2.15 -20.25
CA LEU A 274 -1.52 -2.64 -19.08
C LEU A 274 -0.13 -1.99 -18.94
N VAL A 275 0.63 -1.91 -20.03
CA VAL A 275 1.97 -1.29 -20.01
C VAL A 275 1.89 0.18 -19.63
N GLN A 276 0.95 0.93 -20.19
CA GLN A 276 0.76 2.34 -19.87
C GLN A 276 0.26 2.52 -18.42
N SER A 277 -0.64 1.65 -17.95
CA SER A 277 -1.15 1.68 -16.57
C SER A 277 -0.01 1.49 -15.57
N ASP A 278 0.82 0.47 -15.76
CA ASP A 278 1.93 0.16 -14.87
C ASP A 278 3.02 1.25 -14.90
N LEU A 279 3.30 1.83 -16.08
CA LEU A 279 4.29 2.90 -16.24
C LEU A 279 3.85 4.19 -15.55
N LEU A 280 2.61 4.63 -15.82
CA LEU A 280 2.07 5.88 -15.29
C LEU A 280 1.78 5.78 -13.80
N TRP A 281 1.29 4.65 -13.32
CA TRP A 281 1.08 4.41 -11.89
C TRP A 281 2.39 4.51 -11.11
N LYS A 282 3.48 3.89 -11.60
CA LYS A 282 4.81 4.01 -10.97
C LYS A 282 5.29 5.47 -10.93
N ALA A 283 5.11 6.22 -12.02
CA ALA A 283 5.45 7.64 -12.06
C ALA A 283 4.60 8.46 -11.07
N HIS A 284 3.30 8.15 -10.97
CA HIS A 284 2.38 8.78 -10.03
C HIS A 284 2.77 8.54 -8.58
N MET A 285 3.08 7.29 -8.18
CA MET A 285 3.56 7.01 -6.81
C MET A 285 4.78 7.84 -6.45
N LYS A 286 5.76 7.95 -7.37
CA LYS A 286 6.93 8.79 -7.17
C LYS A 286 6.55 10.28 -7.03
N ASN A 287 5.60 10.76 -7.81
CA ASN A 287 5.11 12.13 -7.68
C ASN A 287 4.38 12.36 -6.36
N MET A 288 3.63 11.38 -5.86
CA MET A 288 2.94 11.44 -4.58
C MET A 288 3.93 11.55 -3.41
N ASP A 289 5.09 10.90 -3.48
CA ASP A 289 6.17 11.09 -2.49
C ASP A 289 6.63 12.56 -2.45
N TYR A 290 6.83 13.19 -3.62
CA TYR A 290 7.18 14.61 -3.68
C TYR A 290 6.06 15.53 -3.17
N VAL A 291 4.78 15.21 -3.45
CA VAL A 291 3.64 15.99 -2.93
C VAL A 291 3.57 15.87 -1.41
N LYS A 292 3.89 14.71 -0.83
CA LYS A 292 3.94 14.50 0.61
C LYS A 292 4.99 15.37 1.29
N GLU A 293 6.20 15.45 0.72
CA GLU A 293 7.25 16.34 1.22
C GLU A 293 6.86 17.81 1.07
N PHE A 294 6.31 18.17 -0.10
CA PHE A 294 5.86 19.53 -0.39
C PHE A 294 4.72 20.00 0.51
N SER A 295 3.74 19.14 0.81
CA SER A 295 2.63 19.49 1.70
C SER A 295 3.11 19.73 3.13
N GLY A 296 4.13 19.02 3.58
CA GLY A 296 4.82 19.30 4.84
C GLY A 296 5.36 20.73 4.92
N LEU A 297 5.89 21.27 3.81
CA LEU A 297 6.36 22.66 3.74
C LEU A 297 5.22 23.68 3.79
N LYS A 298 4.00 23.32 3.38
CA LYS A 298 2.82 24.20 3.46
C LYS A 298 2.31 24.41 4.88
N ALA A 299 2.72 23.56 5.82
CA ALA A 299 2.49 23.80 7.25
C ALA A 299 3.05 25.17 7.71
N TYR A 300 4.17 25.63 7.14
CA TYR A 300 4.74 26.94 7.45
C TYR A 300 3.83 28.11 7.02
N ALA A 301 2.98 27.90 6.03
CA ALA A 301 2.00 28.87 5.55
C ALA A 301 0.64 28.74 6.26
N GLN A 302 0.57 28.02 7.39
CA GLN A 302 -0.65 27.76 8.16
C GLN A 302 -1.75 27.06 7.35
N GLN A 303 -1.36 26.32 6.31
CA GLN A 303 -2.26 25.45 5.55
C GLN A 303 -2.16 24.03 6.10
N ASP A 304 -3.29 23.31 6.11
CA ASP A 304 -3.31 21.91 6.49
C ASP A 304 -2.58 21.06 5.44
N PRO A 305 -1.44 20.40 5.79
CA PRO A 305 -0.71 19.54 4.87
C PRO A 305 -1.55 18.41 4.28
N LEU A 306 -2.50 17.86 5.04
CA LEU A 306 -3.34 16.76 4.57
C LEU A 306 -4.27 17.24 3.45
N GLN A 307 -4.89 18.40 3.63
CA GLN A 307 -5.76 19.00 2.61
C GLN A 307 -5.00 19.33 1.31
N VAL A 308 -3.78 19.86 1.44
CA VAL A 308 -2.91 20.13 0.28
C VAL A 308 -2.55 18.82 -0.43
N TYR A 309 -2.17 17.79 0.33
CA TYR A 309 -1.83 16.47 -0.20
C TYR A 309 -3.01 15.82 -0.94
N GLN A 310 -4.22 15.90 -0.38
CA GLN A 310 -5.44 15.41 -1.00
C GLN A 310 -5.74 16.15 -2.32
N THR A 311 -5.69 17.48 -2.30
CA THR A 311 -6.05 18.30 -3.47
C THR A 311 -5.06 18.10 -4.62
N GLU A 312 -3.77 18.19 -4.32
CA GLU A 312 -2.72 18.05 -5.33
C GLU A 312 -2.59 16.60 -5.79
N GLY A 313 -2.74 15.64 -4.88
CA GLY A 313 -2.73 14.21 -5.19
C GLY A 313 -3.88 13.82 -6.11
N LEU A 314 -5.10 14.34 -5.89
CA LEU A 314 -6.24 14.13 -6.80
C LEU A 314 -5.97 14.75 -8.18
N ARG A 315 -5.45 15.98 -8.21
CA ARG A 315 -5.09 16.66 -9.47
C ARG A 315 -4.09 15.84 -10.29
N LEU A 316 -3.06 15.28 -9.65
CA LEU A 316 -2.07 14.44 -10.32
C LEU A 316 -2.67 13.11 -10.78
N PHE A 317 -3.55 12.53 -9.98
CA PHE A 317 -4.25 11.30 -10.34
C PHE A 317 -5.15 11.50 -11.58
N ASP A 318 -5.92 12.59 -11.64
CA ASP A 318 -6.73 12.92 -12.82
C ASP A 318 -5.86 13.10 -14.08
N VAL A 319 -4.73 13.81 -13.96
CA VAL A 319 -3.76 13.98 -15.05
C VAL A 319 -3.19 12.64 -15.50
N MET A 320 -2.88 11.74 -14.56
CA MET A 320 -2.40 10.40 -14.84
C MET A 320 -3.46 9.58 -15.61
N GLN A 321 -4.72 9.62 -15.19
CA GLN A 321 -5.82 8.90 -15.85
C GLN A 321 -6.07 9.41 -17.28
N ILE A 322 -6.03 10.73 -17.49
CA ILE A 322 -6.09 11.33 -18.84
C ILE A 322 -4.90 10.86 -19.69
N SER A 323 -3.69 10.89 -19.11
CA SER A 323 -2.47 10.46 -19.81
C SER A 323 -2.52 8.97 -20.16
N LEU A 324 -3.07 8.13 -19.29
CA LEU A 324 -3.24 6.70 -19.53
C LEU A 324 -4.09 6.47 -20.77
N ARG A 325 -5.26 7.11 -20.81
CA ARG A 325 -6.19 7.02 -21.94
C ARG A 325 -5.53 7.49 -23.23
N GLN A 326 -4.97 8.70 -23.23
CA GLN A 326 -4.38 9.32 -24.42
C GLN A 326 -3.16 8.55 -24.93
N ASN A 327 -2.26 8.11 -24.05
CA ASN A 327 -1.06 7.37 -24.44
C ASN A 327 -1.41 5.98 -24.97
N THR A 328 -2.41 5.33 -24.40
CA THR A 328 -2.89 4.01 -24.85
C THR A 328 -3.47 4.10 -26.25
N VAL A 329 -4.37 5.05 -26.48
CA VAL A 329 -4.98 5.33 -27.80
C VAL A 329 -3.89 5.67 -28.82
N PHE A 330 -3.03 6.63 -28.51
CA PHE A 330 -1.93 7.03 -29.38
C PHE A 330 -1.04 5.83 -29.73
N SER A 331 -0.59 5.06 -28.73
CA SER A 331 0.29 3.91 -28.95
C SER A 331 -0.35 2.85 -29.84
N TYR A 332 -1.66 2.61 -29.68
CA TYR A 332 -2.39 1.62 -30.47
C TYR A 332 -2.51 2.02 -31.94
N PHE A 333 -2.89 3.27 -32.23
CA PHE A 333 -3.01 3.74 -33.60
C PHE A 333 -1.65 3.84 -34.32
N GLN A 334 -0.59 4.19 -33.58
CA GLN A 334 0.78 4.23 -34.08
C GLN A 334 1.44 2.84 -34.16
N TYR A 335 0.84 1.82 -33.55
CA TYR A 335 1.40 0.47 -33.56
C TYR A 335 1.54 -0.05 -34.98
N GLN A 336 2.76 -0.35 -35.40
CA GLN A 336 3.08 -0.96 -36.68
C GLN A 336 3.69 -2.33 -36.43
N LEU A 337 3.29 -3.31 -37.24
CA LEU A 337 3.92 -4.61 -37.25
C LEU A 337 5.32 -4.49 -37.84
N THR A 338 6.33 -4.47 -36.98
CA THR A 338 7.71 -4.69 -37.43
C THR A 338 7.84 -6.15 -37.83
N ALA A 339 8.12 -6.41 -39.10
CA ALA A 339 8.58 -7.72 -39.54
C ALA A 339 9.81 -8.13 -38.68
N PRO A 340 9.93 -9.40 -38.26
CA PRO A 340 11.10 -9.83 -37.52
C PRO A 340 12.37 -9.50 -38.34
N PRO A 341 13.49 -9.11 -37.69
CA PRO A 341 14.73 -8.84 -38.41
C PRO A 341 15.06 -10.07 -39.26
N ALA A 342 15.31 -9.85 -40.56
CA ALA A 342 15.75 -10.91 -41.45
C ALA A 342 17.00 -11.56 -40.84
N ALA A 343 16.93 -12.88 -40.65
CA ALA A 343 17.97 -13.69 -40.02
C ALA A 343 19.31 -13.61 -40.76
#